data_AF-A0A2W5Q339-F1
#
_entry.id   AF-A0A2W5Q339-F1
#
_cell.length_a   1.000
_cell.length_b   1.000
_cell.length_c   1.000
_cell.angle_alpha   90.00
_cell.angle_beta   90.00
_cell.angle_gamma   90.00
#
_symmetry.space_group_name_H-M   'P 1'
#
loop_
_entity.id
_entity.type
_entity.pdbx_description
1 polymer ?
#
loop_
_entity_poly.entity_id
_entity_poly.type
_entity_poly.pdbx_seq_one_letter_code
_entity_poly.pdbx_strand_id
1 'polypeptide(L)'
;LFQIWLNLPARNKMVEPHFTMFWADRIPRLTATDAAGRHTDVSVIAGRLQPEADGAAPIDPLAPPPDSWAAQADSDVAIWTLRMDPGARWTLPAAAGDGTRRTMYFFKGQQVTIGGQAVQGPAAIALQADVPVELVNGDAAEGEFLLLQGRPIGEPVAQYGPFVMNTQAEIMQAMNDYRRTQFGGWPWPDHAPVHGRDPARFARHPDGRREEAAA
;
A
#
# COMPACT_ATOMS: atom_id res chain seq x y z
N LEU A 1 5.74 8.88 -7.20
CA LEU A 1 5.41 7.45 -7.41
C LEU A 1 5.97 6.68 -6.23
N PHE A 2 5.17 5.81 -5.60
CA PHE A 2 5.66 4.88 -4.60
C PHE A 2 5.82 3.49 -5.20
N GLN A 3 6.92 2.83 -4.86
CA GLN A 3 7.11 1.41 -5.11
C GLN A 3 7.31 0.73 -3.77
N ILE A 4 6.40 -0.16 -3.42
CA ILE A 4 6.35 -0.84 -2.13
C ILE A 4 6.49 -2.34 -2.39
N TRP A 5 7.43 -2.98 -1.71
CA TRP A 5 7.58 -4.43 -1.73
C TRP A 5 6.93 -5.00 -0.48
N LEU A 6 5.86 -5.77 -0.67
CA LEU A 6 5.23 -6.52 0.39
C LEU A 6 5.77 -7.95 0.35
N ASN A 7 6.46 -8.36 1.42
CA ASN A 7 7.01 -9.71 1.50
C ASN A 7 5.89 -10.75 1.61
N LEU A 8 6.21 -11.99 1.24
CA LEU A 8 5.33 -13.15 1.39
C LEU A 8 5.85 -14.07 2.50
N PRO A 9 4.94 -14.75 3.25
CA PRO A 9 5.34 -15.84 4.14
C PRO A 9 5.95 -16.98 3.33
N ALA A 10 6.81 -17.78 3.96
CA ALA A 10 7.58 -18.86 3.33
C ALA A 10 6.69 -19.79 2.51
N ARG A 11 5.53 -20.16 3.07
CA ARG A 11 4.52 -21.01 2.42
C ARG A 11 4.03 -20.47 1.07
N ASN A 12 4.11 -19.17 0.83
CA ASN A 12 3.60 -18.51 -0.37
C ASN A 12 4.72 -18.02 -1.31
N LYS A 13 6.01 -18.24 -1.01
CA LYS A 13 7.10 -17.70 -1.84
C LYS A 13 7.23 -18.33 -3.23
N MET A 14 6.65 -19.51 -3.43
CA MET A 14 6.74 -20.28 -4.67
C MET A 14 5.38 -20.48 -5.35
N VAL A 15 4.37 -19.67 -4.99
CA VAL A 15 3.06 -19.68 -5.67
C VAL A 15 3.18 -19.12 -7.08
N GLU A 16 2.20 -19.43 -7.92
CA GLU A 16 2.10 -18.84 -9.26
C GLU A 16 2.00 -17.30 -9.19
N PRO A 17 2.70 -16.57 -10.08
CA PRO A 17 2.67 -15.12 -10.07
C PRO A 17 1.27 -14.59 -10.37
N HIS A 18 0.86 -13.57 -9.62
CA HIS A 18 -0.44 -12.94 -9.75
C HIS A 18 -0.29 -11.46 -10.11
N PHE A 19 -1.22 -10.94 -10.92
CA PHE A 19 -1.32 -9.53 -11.25
C PHE A 19 -2.74 -9.02 -10.96
N THR A 20 -2.83 -7.85 -10.32
CA THR A 20 -4.10 -7.17 -10.08
C THR A 20 -3.92 -5.68 -10.35
N MET A 21 -4.86 -5.08 -11.08
CA MET A 21 -4.88 -3.64 -11.36
C MET A 21 -5.97 -2.97 -10.54
N PHE A 22 -5.61 -1.90 -9.84
CA PHE A 22 -6.55 -1.03 -9.13
C PHE A 22 -6.63 0.32 -9.84
N TRP A 23 -7.73 0.54 -10.56
CA TRP A 23 -7.99 1.80 -11.25
C TRP A 23 -8.43 2.89 -10.25
N ALA A 24 -8.01 4.13 -10.48
CA ALA A 24 -8.20 5.23 -9.53
C ALA A 24 -9.67 5.51 -9.22
N ASP A 25 -10.56 5.34 -10.20
CA ASP A 25 -12.01 5.48 -10.09
C ASP A 25 -12.67 4.35 -9.28
N ARG A 26 -11.99 3.20 -9.12
CA ARG A 26 -12.50 2.04 -8.39
C ARG A 26 -11.93 1.90 -6.99
N ILE A 27 -10.81 2.56 -6.69
CA ILE A 27 -10.22 2.53 -5.35
C ILE A 27 -11.21 3.20 -4.38
N PRO A 28 -11.68 2.49 -3.34
CA PRO A 28 -12.58 3.03 -2.34
C PRO A 28 -11.95 4.21 -1.60
N ARG A 29 -12.76 5.23 -1.30
CA ARG A 29 -12.31 6.46 -0.65
C ARG A 29 -13.23 6.84 0.51
N LEU A 30 -12.62 7.39 1.55
CA LEU A 30 -13.29 8.15 2.60
C LEU A 30 -12.98 9.63 2.37
N THR A 31 -13.99 10.49 2.40
CA THR A 31 -13.81 11.94 2.53
C THR A 31 -14.39 12.34 3.89
N ALA A 32 -13.50 12.66 4.83
CA ALA A 32 -13.87 13.18 6.14
C ALA A 32 -13.89 14.71 6.10
N THR A 33 -14.86 15.32 6.77
CA THR A 33 -14.96 16.78 6.90
C THR A 33 -14.92 17.15 8.37
N ASP A 34 -13.99 18.03 8.74
CA ASP A 34 -13.86 18.49 10.12
C ASP A 34 -14.90 19.58 10.47
N ALA A 35 -14.95 19.99 11.74
CA ALA A 35 -15.90 20.99 12.23
C ALA A 35 -15.77 22.37 11.56
N ALA A 36 -14.63 22.66 10.91
CA ALA A 36 -14.39 23.88 10.16
C ALA A 36 -14.67 23.72 8.66
N GLY A 37 -15.20 22.57 8.23
CA GLY A 37 -15.53 22.31 6.83
C GLY A 37 -14.33 21.90 5.97
N ARG A 38 -13.18 21.55 6.58
CA ARG A 38 -11.97 21.15 5.84
C ARG A 38 -11.95 19.65 5.61
N HIS A 39 -11.40 19.24 4.47
CA HIS A 39 -11.46 17.85 4.03
C HIS A 39 -10.19 17.05 4.30
N THR A 40 -10.39 15.75 4.53
CA THR A 40 -9.35 14.73 4.52
C THR A 40 -9.83 13.57 3.66
N ASP A 41 -9.17 13.38 2.52
CA ASP A 41 -9.44 12.28 1.60
C ASP A 41 -8.48 11.12 1.86
N VAL A 42 -9.03 9.93 2.12
CA VAL A 42 -8.27 8.70 2.33
C VAL A 42 -8.59 7.73 1.21
N SER A 43 -7.58 7.32 0.45
CA SER A 43 -7.70 6.24 -0.53
C SER A 43 -7.30 4.92 0.11
N VAL A 44 -8.14 3.90 0.00
CA VAL A 44 -7.99 2.62 0.68
C VAL A 44 -7.47 1.57 -0.31
N ILE A 45 -6.15 1.46 -0.47
CA ILE A 45 -5.52 0.54 -1.44
C ILE A 45 -5.55 -0.90 -0.92
N ALA A 46 -5.21 -1.09 0.37
CA ALA A 46 -5.28 -2.37 1.06
C ALA A 46 -5.63 -2.13 2.54
N GLY A 47 -6.22 -3.13 3.20
CA GLY A 47 -6.67 -3.04 4.59
C GLY A 47 -7.98 -2.28 4.75
N ARG A 48 -8.93 -2.85 5.49
CA ARG A 48 -10.20 -2.20 5.84
C ARG A 48 -9.95 -0.95 6.67
N LEU A 49 -10.55 0.16 6.28
CA LEU A 49 -10.59 1.38 7.09
C LEU A 49 -11.90 1.41 7.90
N GLN A 50 -11.80 1.36 9.23
CA GLN A 50 -12.92 1.60 10.14
C GLN A 50 -12.77 3.01 10.73
N PRO A 51 -13.56 4.01 10.30
CA PRO A 51 -13.47 5.35 10.88
C PRO A 51 -13.87 5.35 12.36
N GLU A 52 -13.26 6.23 13.16
CA GLU A 52 -13.59 6.43 14.58
C GLU A 52 -14.98 7.06 14.80
N ALA A 53 -15.56 7.70 13.79
CA ALA A 53 -16.85 8.37 13.94
C ALA A 53 -17.97 7.34 14.21
N ASP A 54 -18.75 7.56 15.27
CA ASP A 54 -19.81 6.65 15.68
C ASP A 54 -20.82 6.41 14.55
N GLY A 55 -21.12 5.13 14.28
CA GLY A 55 -22.00 4.70 13.19
C GLY A 55 -21.42 4.79 11.77
N ALA A 56 -20.16 5.21 11.58
CA ALA A 56 -19.54 5.22 10.26
C ALA A 56 -19.33 3.80 9.74
N ALA A 57 -19.80 3.54 8.51
CA ALA A 57 -19.62 2.26 7.85
C ALA A 57 -18.13 2.01 7.54
N PRO A 58 -17.64 0.76 7.68
CA PRO A 58 -16.30 0.40 7.24
C PRO A 58 -16.16 0.61 5.73
N ILE A 59 -14.95 0.98 5.31
CA ILE A 59 -14.55 1.04 3.90
C ILE A 59 -13.66 -0.17 3.62
N ASP A 60 -14.20 -1.12 2.86
CA ASP A 60 -13.47 -2.29 2.39
C ASP A 60 -12.63 -1.96 1.15
N PRO A 61 -11.36 -2.40 1.07
CA PRO A 61 -10.55 -2.24 -0.14
C PRO A 61 -11.01 -3.17 -1.26
N LEU A 62 -10.47 -2.96 -2.47
CA LEU A 62 -10.53 -3.99 -3.52
C LEU A 62 -9.76 -5.25 -3.08
N ALA A 63 -10.18 -6.41 -3.57
CA ALA A 63 -9.54 -7.67 -3.22
C ALA A 63 -8.05 -7.68 -3.64
N PRO A 64 -7.11 -7.91 -2.71
CA PRO A 64 -5.70 -8.04 -3.04
C PRO A 64 -5.43 -9.38 -3.78
N PRO A 65 -4.23 -9.56 -4.35
CA PRO A 65 -3.80 -10.87 -4.86
C PRO A 65 -3.98 -11.96 -3.77
N PRO A 66 -4.48 -13.15 -4.12
CA PRO A 66 -4.94 -14.17 -3.15
C PRO A 66 -3.84 -14.65 -2.20
N ASP A 67 -2.60 -14.77 -2.69
CA ASP A 67 -1.47 -15.24 -1.90
C ASP A 67 -0.69 -14.11 -1.22
N SER A 68 -1.10 -12.86 -1.42
CA SER A 68 -0.49 -11.68 -0.79
C SER A 68 -0.61 -11.75 0.74
N TRP A 69 0.39 -11.20 1.44
CA TRP A 69 0.25 -10.98 2.89
C TRP A 69 -0.98 -10.11 3.20
N ALA A 70 -1.32 -9.15 2.33
CA ALA A 70 -2.51 -8.31 2.47
C ALA A 70 -3.85 -9.06 2.37
N ALA A 71 -3.86 -10.29 1.85
CA ALA A 71 -5.04 -11.14 1.79
C ALA A 71 -5.28 -11.95 3.07
N GLN A 72 -4.29 -12.02 3.97
CA GLN A 72 -4.39 -12.80 5.20
C GLN A 72 -5.14 -11.99 6.26
N ALA A 73 -6.16 -12.60 6.86
CA ALA A 73 -7.06 -11.92 7.82
C ALA A 73 -6.34 -11.39 9.06
N ASP A 74 -5.26 -12.04 9.48
CA ASP A 74 -4.45 -11.68 10.66
C ASP A 74 -3.22 -10.84 10.31
N SER A 75 -3.04 -10.45 9.05
CA SER A 75 -1.92 -9.62 8.61
C SER A 75 -2.02 -8.17 9.05
N ASP A 76 -3.26 -7.71 9.31
CA ASP A 76 -3.60 -6.32 9.62
C ASP A 76 -2.92 -5.30 8.68
N VAL A 77 -2.69 -5.70 7.42
CA VAL A 77 -2.03 -4.85 6.44
C VAL A 77 -2.95 -3.70 6.06
N ALA A 78 -2.43 -2.48 6.12
CA ALA A 78 -3.08 -1.31 5.54
C ALA A 78 -2.09 -0.51 4.69
N ILE A 79 -2.54 -0.17 3.48
CA ILE A 79 -1.82 0.72 2.56
C ILE A 79 -2.82 1.80 2.17
N TRP A 80 -2.69 2.97 2.79
CA TRP A 80 -3.61 4.09 2.55
C TRP A 80 -2.82 5.32 2.14
N THR A 81 -3.39 6.13 1.25
CA THR A 81 -2.86 7.46 0.96
C THR A 81 -3.85 8.50 1.42
N LEU A 82 -3.38 9.56 2.07
CA LEU A 82 -4.20 10.63 2.59
C LEU A 82 -3.85 11.93 1.89
N ARG A 83 -4.85 12.78 1.65
CA ARG A 83 -4.71 14.18 1.27
C ARG A 83 -5.53 15.01 2.25
N MET A 84 -4.89 16.00 2.88
CA MET A 84 -5.49 16.83 3.91
C MET A 84 -5.44 18.28 3.48
N ASP A 85 -6.59 18.97 3.53
CA ASP A 85 -6.66 20.41 3.32
C ASP A 85 -5.77 21.16 4.32
N PRO A 86 -5.34 22.40 4.01
CA PRO A 86 -4.64 23.24 4.97
C PRO A 86 -5.44 23.38 6.27
N GLY A 87 -4.80 23.10 7.40
CA GLY A 87 -5.42 23.17 8.74
C GLY A 87 -6.34 22.00 9.08
N ALA A 88 -6.61 21.07 8.16
CA ALA A 88 -7.56 19.97 8.37
C ALA A 88 -7.17 19.10 9.57
N ARG A 89 -8.20 18.61 10.27
CA ARG A 89 -8.05 17.72 11.41
C ARG A 89 -8.74 16.39 11.16
N TRP A 90 -8.03 15.30 11.40
CA TRP A 90 -8.59 13.96 11.28
C TRP A 90 -7.96 13.01 12.28
N THR A 91 -8.74 12.07 12.80
CA THR A 91 -8.22 11.03 13.68
C THR A 91 -8.01 9.76 12.87
N LEU A 92 -6.75 9.34 12.77
CA LEU A 92 -6.39 8.05 12.21
C LEU A 92 -6.80 6.96 13.23
N PRO A 93 -7.67 6.00 12.87
CA PRO A 93 -8.10 4.96 13.80
C PRO A 93 -6.93 4.08 14.26
N ALA A 94 -7.09 3.45 15.42
CA ALA A 94 -6.17 2.41 15.89
C ALA A 94 -6.12 1.24 14.90
N ALA A 95 -4.97 0.57 14.84
CA ALA A 95 -4.84 -0.71 14.16
C ALA A 95 -5.57 -1.81 14.95
N ALA A 96 -6.05 -2.84 14.24
CA ALA A 96 -6.84 -3.90 14.86
C ALA A 96 -5.98 -5.10 15.32
N GLY A 97 -4.81 -5.28 14.71
CA GLY A 97 -3.93 -6.42 14.93
C GLY A 97 -2.98 -6.24 16.11
N ASP A 98 -2.87 -7.28 16.94
CA ASP A 98 -1.86 -7.33 17.99
C ASP A 98 -0.44 -7.41 17.39
N GLY A 99 0.48 -6.62 17.96
CA GLY A 99 1.85 -6.47 17.47
C GLY A 99 1.98 -5.78 16.11
N THR A 100 0.92 -5.16 15.60
CA THR A 100 0.97 -4.39 14.35
C THR A 100 1.95 -3.23 14.43
N ARG A 101 2.69 -3.01 13.34
CA ARG A 101 3.56 -1.85 13.17
C ARG A 101 2.96 -0.89 12.16
N ARG A 102 3.14 0.41 12.40
CA ARG A 102 2.64 1.49 11.55
C ARG A 102 3.73 2.52 11.29
N THR A 103 3.93 2.83 10.01
CA THR A 103 4.79 3.93 9.58
C THR A 103 3.98 4.83 8.67
N MET A 104 3.92 6.11 9.00
CA MET A 104 3.30 7.14 8.17
C MET A 104 4.39 7.98 7.53
N TYR A 105 4.35 8.07 6.20
CA TYR A 105 5.23 8.93 5.42
C TYR A 105 4.46 10.21 5.11
N PHE A 106 4.84 11.31 5.73
CA PHE A 106 4.45 12.65 5.28
C PHE A 106 5.42 13.03 4.16
N PHE A 107 4.95 13.13 2.92
CA PHE A 107 5.86 13.27 1.77
C PHE A 107 5.64 14.55 0.96
N LYS A 108 4.54 15.26 1.19
CA LYS A 108 4.26 16.56 0.59
C LYS A 108 3.47 17.41 1.59
N GLY A 109 3.88 18.66 1.73
CA GLY A 109 3.36 19.61 2.71
C GLY A 109 4.50 20.28 3.47
N GLN A 110 4.16 21.25 4.30
CA GLN A 110 5.17 22.04 5.04
C GLN A 110 5.31 21.57 6.49
N GLN A 111 4.19 21.39 7.17
CA GLN A 111 4.14 21.01 8.57
C GLN A 111 2.90 20.15 8.82
N VAL A 112 3.03 19.21 9.74
CA VAL A 112 1.91 18.44 10.30
C VAL A 112 2.14 18.29 11.81
N THR A 113 1.07 18.20 12.58
CA THR A 113 1.12 17.71 13.97
C THR A 113 0.50 16.33 14.02
N ILE A 114 1.23 15.34 14.55
CA ILE A 114 0.82 13.94 14.63
C ILE A 114 0.90 13.52 16.09
N GLY A 115 -0.23 13.14 16.69
CA GLY A 115 -0.29 12.78 18.11
C GLY A 115 0.26 13.87 19.04
N GLY A 116 0.01 15.15 18.71
CA GLY A 116 0.52 16.31 19.44
C GLY A 116 1.98 16.69 19.15
N GLN A 117 2.70 15.94 18.31
CA GLN A 117 4.09 16.25 17.93
C GLN A 117 4.15 16.93 16.58
N ALA A 118 4.77 18.12 16.54
CA ALA A 118 4.99 18.86 15.30
C ALA A 118 6.14 18.25 14.48
N VAL A 119 5.89 18.04 13.20
CA VAL A 119 6.83 17.52 12.21
C VAL A 119 6.92 18.50 11.04
N GLN A 120 8.14 18.85 10.64
CA GLN A 120 8.42 19.79 9.55
C GLN A 120 8.94 19.04 8.34
N GLY A 121 8.43 19.38 7.16
CA GLY A 121 8.82 18.80 5.87
C GLY A 121 8.58 17.29 5.76
N PRO A 122 9.09 16.66 4.70
CA PRO A 122 8.91 15.23 4.50
C PRO A 122 9.58 14.40 5.60
N ALA A 123 8.86 13.42 6.14
CA ALA A 123 9.33 12.55 7.21
C ALA A 123 8.68 11.16 7.16
N ALA A 124 9.39 10.18 7.72
CA ALA A 124 8.83 8.89 8.07
C ALA A 124 8.61 8.85 9.59
N ILE A 125 7.38 8.62 10.02
CA ILE A 125 6.96 8.66 11.41
C ILE A 125 6.50 7.26 11.81
N ALA A 126 7.15 6.67 12.81
CA ALA A 126 6.66 5.47 13.46
C ALA A 126 5.49 5.85 14.37
N LEU A 127 4.34 5.19 14.20
CA LEU A 127 3.15 5.45 15.00
C LEU A 127 2.95 4.35 16.04
N GLN A 128 2.43 4.73 17.19
CA GLN A 128 1.85 3.78 18.12
C GLN A 128 0.58 3.20 17.48
N ALA A 129 0.49 1.87 17.40
CA ALA A 129 -0.52 1.21 16.58
C ALA A 129 -1.85 0.99 17.29
N ASP A 130 -1.83 0.78 18.59
CA ASP A 130 -2.97 0.37 19.43
C ASP A 130 -3.84 1.53 19.92
N VAL A 131 -3.54 2.77 19.51
CA VAL A 131 -4.30 3.97 19.87
C VAL A 131 -4.67 4.79 18.64
N PRO A 132 -5.81 5.50 18.65
CA PRO A 132 -6.11 6.49 17.63
C PRO A 132 -5.07 7.62 17.65
N VAL A 133 -4.73 8.16 16.49
CA VAL A 133 -3.72 9.21 16.34
C VAL A 133 -4.35 10.43 15.68
N GLU A 134 -4.37 11.57 16.38
CA GLU A 134 -4.80 12.83 15.80
C GLU A 134 -3.77 13.34 14.79
N LEU A 135 -4.25 13.69 13.59
CA LEU A 135 -3.51 14.36 12.53
C LEU A 135 -4.06 15.78 12.39
N VAL A 136 -3.17 16.77 12.42
CA VAL A 136 -3.48 18.17 12.15
C VAL A 136 -2.53 18.68 11.08
N ASN A 137 -3.03 18.93 9.89
CA ASN A 137 -2.21 19.53 8.82
C ASN A 137 -1.95 21.01 9.12
N GLY A 138 -0.80 21.54 8.70
CA GLY A 138 -0.51 22.97 8.80
C GLY A 138 -1.39 23.81 7.87
N ASP A 139 -1.52 25.11 8.16
CA ASP A 139 -2.43 26.01 7.45
C ASP A 139 -1.93 26.51 6.08
N ALA A 140 -0.67 26.21 5.74
CA ALA A 140 -0.02 26.81 4.57
C ALA A 140 -0.31 26.09 3.24
N ALA A 141 -0.49 24.77 3.26
CA ALA A 141 -0.64 23.95 2.05
C ALA A 141 -1.29 22.60 2.35
N GLU A 142 -1.78 21.93 1.29
CA GLU A 142 -2.24 20.54 1.36
C GLU A 142 -1.10 19.62 1.85
N GLY A 143 -1.44 18.70 2.76
CA GLY A 143 -0.57 17.64 3.23
C GLY A 143 -0.91 16.31 2.57
N GLU A 144 0.08 15.58 2.07
CA GLU A 144 -0.11 14.23 1.55
C GLU A 144 0.73 13.20 2.31
N PHE A 145 0.09 12.05 2.57
CA PHE A 145 0.63 11.00 3.42
C PHE A 145 0.46 9.61 2.81
N LEU A 146 1.38 8.71 3.12
CA LEU A 146 1.27 7.27 2.87
C LEU A 146 1.35 6.54 4.21
N LEU A 147 0.30 5.81 4.58
CA LEU A 147 0.33 4.89 5.72
C LEU A 147 0.72 3.51 5.22
N LEU A 148 1.77 2.95 5.83
CA LEU A 148 2.10 1.53 5.75
C LEU A 148 1.89 0.89 7.12
N GLN A 149 1.03 -0.11 7.16
CA GLN A 149 0.67 -0.84 8.36
C GLN A 149 0.73 -2.34 8.08
N GLY A 150 1.12 -3.12 9.08
CA GLY A 150 0.97 -4.56 9.06
C GLY A 150 1.59 -5.25 10.27
N ARG A 151 1.07 -6.42 10.58
CA ARG A 151 1.68 -7.36 11.51
C ARG A 151 2.93 -7.97 10.88
N PRO A 152 4.07 -8.02 11.60
CA PRO A 152 5.25 -8.71 11.12
C PRO A 152 4.95 -10.19 10.82
N ILE A 153 5.41 -10.68 9.67
CA ILE A 153 5.27 -12.10 9.28
C ILE A 153 5.95 -13.03 10.31
N GLY A 154 7.02 -12.55 10.97
CA GLY A 154 7.70 -13.31 12.02
C GLY A 154 8.64 -14.40 11.53
N GLU A 155 9.02 -14.36 10.24
CA GLU A 155 9.92 -15.34 9.63
C GLU A 155 11.28 -14.72 9.26
N PRO A 156 12.36 -15.52 9.15
CA PRO A 156 13.64 -15.07 8.65
C PRO A 156 13.53 -14.46 7.25
N VAL A 157 14.36 -13.45 6.97
CA VAL A 157 14.45 -12.79 5.68
C VAL A 157 15.88 -12.89 5.17
N ALA A 158 16.06 -13.52 4.01
CA ALA A 158 17.29 -13.51 3.24
C ALA A 158 17.04 -12.76 1.93
N GLN A 159 17.82 -11.72 1.66
CA GLN A 159 17.66 -10.90 0.46
C GLN A 159 18.96 -10.82 -0.32
N TYR A 160 18.87 -10.97 -1.64
CA TYR A 160 19.96 -10.68 -2.57
C TYR A 160 19.40 -10.12 -3.88
N GLY A 161 19.62 -8.81 -4.11
CA GLY A 161 19.10 -8.12 -5.28
C GLY A 161 17.56 -8.21 -5.36
N PRO A 162 16.99 -8.77 -6.46
CA PRO A 162 15.54 -8.89 -6.65
C PRO A 162 14.93 -10.08 -5.91
N PHE A 163 15.72 -10.93 -5.25
CA PHE A 163 15.23 -12.14 -4.60
C PHE A 163 15.13 -11.94 -3.10
N VAL A 164 13.96 -12.27 -2.54
CA VAL A 164 13.68 -12.25 -1.10
C VAL A 164 13.13 -13.61 -0.70
N MET A 165 13.95 -14.42 -0.02
CA MET A 165 13.63 -15.75 0.47
C MET A 165 13.75 -15.81 2.00
N ASN A 166 13.66 -16.99 2.61
CA ASN A 166 13.83 -17.17 4.04
C ASN A 166 15.24 -17.66 4.40
N THR A 167 15.95 -18.32 3.48
CA THR A 167 17.31 -18.84 3.69
C THR A 167 18.28 -18.48 2.57
N GLN A 168 19.59 -18.52 2.86
CA GLN A 168 20.63 -18.31 1.84
C GLN A 168 20.67 -19.42 0.78
N ALA A 169 20.30 -20.65 1.15
CA ALA A 169 20.20 -21.77 0.21
C ALA A 169 19.10 -21.53 -0.83
N GLU A 170 17.94 -21.03 -0.40
CA GLU A 170 16.84 -20.64 -1.30
C GLU A 170 17.25 -19.50 -2.23
N ILE A 171 18.02 -18.52 -1.74
CA ILE A 171 18.57 -17.45 -2.59
C ILE A 171 19.48 -18.01 -3.69
N MET A 172 20.38 -18.93 -3.34
CA MET A 172 21.24 -19.59 -4.33
C MET A 172 20.44 -20.38 -5.35
N GLN A 173 19.39 -21.09 -4.91
CA GLN A 173 18.50 -21.83 -5.79
C GLN A 173 17.76 -20.89 -6.76
N ALA A 174 17.16 -19.80 -6.26
CA ALA A 174 16.45 -18.81 -7.09
C ALA A 174 17.36 -18.18 -8.16
N MET A 175 18.61 -17.87 -7.81
CA MET A 175 19.59 -17.37 -8.77
C MET A 175 19.94 -18.41 -9.85
N ASN A 176 20.11 -19.68 -9.46
CA ASN A 176 20.39 -20.76 -10.40
C ASN A 176 19.21 -20.99 -11.35
N ASP A 177 17.97 -20.95 -10.82
CA ASP A 177 16.77 -21.07 -11.62
C ASP A 177 16.63 -19.90 -12.60
N TYR A 178 16.83 -18.66 -12.15
CA TYR A 178 16.83 -17.50 -13.03
C TYR A 178 17.88 -17.61 -14.15
N ARG A 179 19.11 -18.01 -13.84
CA ARG A 179 20.18 -18.21 -14.85
C ARG A 179 19.82 -19.28 -15.88
N ARG A 180 19.08 -20.31 -15.46
CA ARG A 180 18.72 -21.45 -16.31
C ARG A 180 17.48 -21.20 -17.16
N THR A 181 16.45 -20.60 -16.58
CA THR A 181 15.11 -20.51 -17.19
C THR A 181 14.69 -19.10 -17.53
N GLN A 182 15.41 -18.09 -17.03
CA GLN A 182 15.01 -16.68 -17.07
C GLN A 182 13.57 -16.48 -16.55
N PHE A 183 13.11 -17.38 -15.66
CA PHE A 183 11.73 -17.51 -15.18
C PHE A 183 10.66 -17.49 -16.28
N GLY A 184 10.80 -18.37 -17.26
CA GLY A 184 9.80 -18.55 -18.33
C GLY A 184 10.12 -17.80 -19.61
N GLY A 185 11.26 -17.10 -19.65
CA GLY A 185 11.73 -16.36 -20.81
C GLY A 185 10.97 -15.05 -21.04
N TRP A 186 11.36 -14.33 -22.10
CA TRP A 186 10.73 -13.08 -22.50
C TRP A 186 9.71 -13.36 -23.60
N PRO A 187 8.38 -13.32 -23.33
CA PRO A 187 7.37 -13.71 -24.31
C PRO A 187 7.10 -12.66 -25.39
N TRP A 188 7.79 -11.52 -25.36
CA TRP A 188 7.62 -10.44 -26.33
C TRP A 188 8.74 -10.46 -27.39
N PRO A 189 8.44 -10.03 -28.63
CA PRO A 189 9.41 -10.02 -29.72
C PRO A 189 10.52 -8.95 -29.54
N ASP A 190 10.27 -7.94 -28.70
CA ASP A 190 11.19 -6.83 -28.43
C ASP A 190 11.40 -6.69 -26.92
N HIS A 191 12.60 -6.27 -26.50
CA HIS A 191 12.95 -6.06 -25.09
C HIS A 191 12.26 -4.85 -24.45
N ALA A 192 11.70 -3.96 -25.25
CA ALA A 192 10.96 -2.76 -24.86
C ALA A 192 9.62 -2.70 -25.63
N PRO A 193 8.69 -3.65 -25.37
CA PRO A 193 7.43 -3.71 -26.09
C PRO A 193 6.64 -2.42 -25.85
N VAL A 194 6.26 -1.75 -26.94
CA VAL A 194 5.35 -0.60 -26.91
C VAL A 194 3.98 -1.03 -27.42
N HIS A 195 2.92 -0.56 -26.76
CA HIS A 195 1.54 -0.94 -27.08
C HIS A 195 0.88 -0.04 -28.14
N GLY A 196 1.69 0.60 -28.98
CA GLY A 196 1.22 1.50 -30.04
C GLY A 196 0.88 2.90 -29.54
N ARG A 197 0.05 3.62 -30.30
CA ARG A 197 -0.32 5.03 -30.07
C ARG A 197 -1.74 5.22 -29.52
N ASP A 198 -2.45 4.11 -29.28
CA ASP A 198 -3.79 4.17 -28.72
C ASP A 198 -3.72 4.71 -27.28
N PRO A 199 -4.42 5.82 -26.95
CA PRO A 199 -4.38 6.40 -25.61
C PRO A 199 -5.08 5.56 -24.54
N ALA A 200 -5.69 4.41 -24.88
CA ALA A 200 -6.36 3.56 -23.92
C ALA A 200 -5.39 2.95 -22.89
N ARG A 201 -5.56 3.33 -21.61
CA ARG A 201 -4.92 2.64 -20.49
C ARG A 201 -5.60 1.28 -20.29
N PHE A 202 -4.81 0.21 -20.28
CA PHE A 202 -5.32 -1.15 -20.10
C PHE A 202 -4.48 -1.96 -19.12
N ALA A 203 -5.06 -3.04 -18.63
CA ALA A 203 -4.37 -4.10 -17.90
C ALA A 203 -4.64 -5.44 -18.59
N ARG A 204 -3.60 -6.27 -18.77
CA ARG A 204 -3.72 -7.62 -19.31
C ARG A 204 -3.31 -8.62 -18.23
N HIS A 205 -4.22 -9.54 -17.93
CA HIS A 205 -4.06 -10.56 -16.90
C HIS A 205 -3.38 -11.81 -17.47
N PRO A 206 -2.79 -12.67 -16.62
CA PRO A 206 -2.14 -13.92 -17.05
C PRO A 206 -3.06 -14.88 -17.79
N ASP A 207 -4.37 -14.85 -17.50
CA ASP A 207 -5.42 -15.65 -18.16
C ASP A 207 -5.87 -15.08 -19.53
N GLY A 208 -5.27 -13.97 -19.97
CA GLY A 208 -5.61 -13.28 -21.22
C GLY A 208 -6.74 -12.26 -21.08
N ARG A 209 -7.38 -12.13 -19.91
CA ARG A 209 -8.39 -11.10 -19.68
C ARG A 209 -7.77 -9.71 -19.81
N ARG A 210 -8.48 -8.81 -20.50
CA ARG A 210 -8.11 -7.40 -20.63
C ARG A 210 -9.17 -6.53 -19.96
N GLU A 211 -8.71 -5.52 -19.25
CA GLU A 211 -9.57 -4.48 -18.68
C GLU A 211 -9.01 -3.10 -19.02
N GLU A 212 -9.88 -2.09 -18.99
CA GLU A 212 -9.56 -0.71 -19.33
C GLU A 212 -9.98 0.22 -18.18
N ALA A 213 -9.27 1.34 -18.05
CA ALA A 213 -9.71 2.41 -17.18
C ALA A 213 -11.05 2.96 -17.65
N ALA A 214 -11.87 3.49 -16.74
CA ALA A 214 -13.00 4.32 -17.14
C ALA A 214 -12.50 5.51 -17.99
N ALA A 215 -13.30 5.89 -18.99
CA ALA A 215 -13.02 7.00 -19.89
C ALA A 215 -13.11 8.36 -19.18
#